data_AF-A0A946SUZ4-F1
#
_entry.id   AF-A0A946SUZ4-F1
#
_cell.length_a   1.000
_cell.length_b   1.000
_cell.length_c   1.000
_cell.angle_alpha   90.00
_cell.angle_beta   90.00
_cell.angle_gamma   90.00
#
_symmetry.space_group_name_H-M   'P 1'
#
loop_
_entity.id
_entity.type
_entity.pdbx_description
1 polymer ?
#
loop_
_entity_poly.entity_id
_entity_poly.type
_entity_poly.pdbx_seq_one_letter_code
_entity_poly.pdbx_strand_id
1 'polypeptide(L)'
;SLGVIGSSTNKDLAQRLGLSSPSYQGPTGLVGVLHDTLDQAGIPVLSLRVSLPHYIPDTPNPKATRSLLRRFEQVTGVDTGYVGLDREAADWQRQVTAAVAGDPEIAEYVKRLEAQADQSEEVVSGDVLAAEFEAFLREQDRRSDESES
;
A
#
# COMPACT_ATOMS: atom_id res chain seq x y z
N SER A 1 -11.26 -5.11 -2.41
CA SER A 1 -9.88 -5.32 -2.92
C SER A 1 -9.00 -4.21 -2.38
N LEU A 2 -7.68 -4.41 -2.28
CA LEU A 2 -6.79 -3.30 -1.91
C LEU A 2 -6.69 -2.31 -3.07
N GLY A 3 -6.49 -1.03 -2.75
CA GLY A 3 -6.24 0.00 -3.75
C GLY A 3 -4.85 -0.19 -4.37
N VAL A 4 -4.79 -0.25 -5.71
CA VAL A 4 -3.53 -0.32 -6.44
C VAL A 4 -3.36 0.97 -7.23
N ILE A 5 -2.28 1.68 -6.93
CA ILE A 5 -1.90 2.90 -7.65
C ILE A 5 -0.98 2.48 -8.77
N GLY A 6 -1.29 2.93 -9.98
CA GLY A 6 -0.44 2.73 -11.14
C GLY A 6 0.05 4.06 -11.70
N SER A 7 1.31 4.10 -12.13
CA SER A 7 1.90 5.28 -12.72
C SER A 7 2.82 4.98 -13.90
N SER A 8 3.01 5.96 -14.78
CA SER A 8 3.95 5.89 -15.90
C SER A 8 4.55 7.28 -16.16
N THR A 9 5.84 7.33 -16.49
CA THR A 9 6.54 8.54 -16.95
C THR A 9 6.14 8.90 -18.38
N ASN A 10 5.73 7.92 -19.18
CA ASN A 10 5.26 8.11 -20.55
C ASN A 10 3.80 8.58 -20.56
N LYS A 11 3.56 9.82 -20.99
CA LYS A 11 2.22 10.44 -20.99
C LYS A 11 1.20 9.71 -21.86
N ASP A 12 1.61 9.24 -23.04
CA ASP A 12 0.72 8.52 -23.96
C ASP A 12 0.30 7.18 -23.37
N LEU A 13 1.24 6.46 -22.75
CA LEU A 13 0.98 5.21 -22.04
C LEU A 13 0.06 5.46 -20.84
N ALA A 14 0.35 6.49 -20.04
CA ALA A 14 -0.45 6.86 -18.88
C ALA A 14 -1.92 7.14 -19.28
N GLN A 15 -2.14 7.91 -20.34
CA GLN A 15 -3.48 8.21 -20.85
C GLN A 15 -4.19 6.96 -21.38
N ARG A 16 -3.49 6.14 -22.18
CA ARG A 16 -4.06 4.90 -22.76
C ARG A 16 -4.48 3.89 -21.70
N LEU A 17 -3.75 3.84 -20.58
CA LEU A 17 -3.92 2.85 -19.53
C LEU A 17 -4.66 3.38 -18.28
N GLY A 18 -5.07 4.65 -18.30
CA GLY A 18 -5.72 5.29 -17.15
C GLY A 18 -4.84 5.29 -15.90
N LEU A 19 -3.56 5.62 -16.06
CA LEU A 19 -2.55 5.70 -14.99
C LEU A 19 -2.24 7.17 -14.67
N SER A 20 -1.81 7.41 -13.44
CA SER A 20 -1.39 8.74 -13.00
C SER A 20 0.07 9.02 -13.36
N SER A 21 0.46 10.29 -13.35
CA SER A 21 1.89 10.64 -13.31
C SER A 21 2.54 10.10 -12.02
N PRO A 22 3.84 9.80 -12.02
CA PRO A 22 4.54 9.39 -10.81
C PRO A 22 4.44 10.51 -9.77
N SER A 23 3.83 10.22 -8.62
CA SER A 23 3.64 11.19 -7.52
C SER A 23 4.60 10.98 -6.36
N TYR A 24 5.47 9.96 -6.43
CA TYR A 24 6.40 9.66 -5.34
C TYR A 24 7.48 10.74 -5.24
N GLN A 25 7.47 11.48 -4.13
CA GLN A 25 8.52 12.41 -3.73
C GLN A 25 9.22 11.83 -2.50
N GLY A 26 10.34 11.14 -2.74
CA GLY A 26 11.34 10.70 -1.76
C GLY A 26 12.73 10.79 -2.42
N PRO A 27 13.85 10.50 -1.72
CA PRO A 27 15.16 10.41 -2.38
C PRO A 27 15.01 9.45 -3.56
N THR A 28 15.34 9.88 -4.78
CA THR A 28 14.96 9.19 -6.03
C THR A 28 15.34 7.72 -5.95
N GLY A 29 14.38 6.87 -5.58
CA GLY A 29 14.63 5.44 -5.40
C GLY A 29 15.00 4.81 -6.74
N LEU A 30 15.61 3.61 -6.71
CA LEU A 30 15.98 2.87 -7.92
C LEU A 30 14.85 2.80 -8.95
N VAL A 31 13.60 2.65 -8.49
CA VAL A 31 12.40 2.63 -9.35
C VAL A 31 12.21 3.95 -10.11
N GLY A 32 12.42 5.10 -9.45
CA GLY A 32 12.32 6.41 -10.09
C GLY A 32 13.42 6.60 -11.14
N VAL A 33 14.66 6.23 -10.83
CA VAL A 33 15.79 6.29 -11.77
C VAL A 33 15.55 5.36 -12.97
N LEU A 34 15.04 4.15 -12.73
CA LEU A 34 14.74 3.19 -13.79
C LEU A 34 13.63 3.71 -14.71
N HIS A 35 12.58 4.30 -14.14
CA HIS A 35 11.50 4.91 -14.91
C HIS A 35 11.98 6.03 -15.82
N ASP A 36 12.82 6.93 -15.29
CA ASP A 36 13.42 8.02 -16.06
C ASP A 36 14.35 7.50 -17.16
N THR A 37 15.22 6.53 -16.83
CA THR A 37 16.16 5.94 -17.79
C THR A 37 15.44 5.23 -18.95
N LEU A 38 14.39 4.45 -18.64
CA LEU A 38 13.62 3.74 -19.65
C LEU A 38 12.82 4.70 -20.54
N ASP A 39 12.26 5.77 -19.97
CA ASP A 39 11.55 6.80 -20.73
C ASP A 39 12.50 7.54 -21.68
N GLN A 40 13.70 7.91 -21.22
CA GLN A 40 14.74 8.51 -22.06
C GLN A 40 15.21 7.58 -23.19
N ALA A 41 15.17 6.26 -22.96
CA ALA A 41 15.47 5.25 -23.99
C ALA A 41 14.28 4.97 -24.94
N GLY A 42 13.13 5.63 -24.75
CA GLY A 42 11.91 5.37 -25.53
C GLY A 42 11.24 4.03 -25.23
N ILE A 43 11.56 3.41 -24.09
CA ILE A 43 11.03 2.12 -23.66
C ILE A 43 9.80 2.37 -22.76
N PRO A 44 8.60 1.90 -23.13
CA PRO A 44 7.42 2.05 -22.30
C PRO A 44 7.59 1.40 -20.92
N VAL A 45 7.33 2.16 -19.86
CA VAL A 45 7.44 1.70 -18.48
C VAL A 45 6.21 2.07 -17.66
N LEU A 46 5.75 1.15 -16.81
CA LEU A 46 4.72 1.39 -15.81
C LEU A 46 5.15 0.80 -14.47
N SER A 47 4.66 1.40 -13.39
CA SER A 47 4.80 0.88 -12.02
C SER A 47 3.43 0.68 -11.41
N LEU A 48 3.28 -0.41 -10.65
CA LEU A 48 2.11 -0.71 -9.85
C LEU A 48 2.55 -0.88 -8.40
N ARG A 49 1.86 -0.21 -7.49
CA ARG A 49 2.09 -0.31 -6.05
C ARG A 49 0.78 -0.50 -5.32
N VAL A 50 0.85 -1.23 -4.21
CA VAL A 50 -0.25 -1.41 -3.27
C VAL A 50 0.15 -0.74 -1.97
N SER A 51 -0.74 0.09 -1.42
CA SER A 51 -0.55 0.67 -0.09
C SER A 51 -1.15 -0.29 0.93
N LEU A 52 -0.33 -0.73 1.89
CA LEU A 52 -0.75 -1.57 3.01
C LEU A 52 -0.61 -0.76 4.29
N PRO A 53 -1.62 -0.82 5.18
CA PRO A 53 -1.43 -0.34 6.55
C PRO A 53 -0.26 -1.04 7.26
N HIS A 54 0.47 -0.30 8.10
CA HIS A 54 1.67 -0.77 8.80
C HIS A 54 1.40 -1.86 9.85
N TYR A 55 0.15 -1.97 10.32
CA TYR A 55 -0.26 -3.03 11.26
C TYR A 55 -0.40 -4.41 10.60
N ILE A 56 -0.30 -4.47 9.27
CA ILE A 56 -0.41 -5.72 8.54
C ILE A 56 0.90 -6.51 8.72
N PRO A 57 0.86 -7.79 9.14
CA PRO A 57 2.04 -8.60 9.29
C PRO A 57 2.83 -8.73 7.98
N ASP A 58 4.15 -8.83 8.11
CA ASP A 58 5.08 -8.94 6.99
C ASP A 58 4.83 -10.17 6.10
N THR A 59 5.33 -10.04 4.87
CA THR A 59 5.29 -10.96 3.73
C THR A 59 5.35 -12.46 4.11
N PRO A 60 4.54 -13.34 3.47
CA PRO A 60 3.71 -13.11 2.29
C PRO A 60 2.29 -12.58 2.55
N ASN A 61 1.88 -11.60 1.73
CA ASN A 61 0.51 -11.07 1.72
C ASN A 61 -0.22 -11.46 0.41
N PRO A 62 -0.99 -12.57 0.40
CA PRO A 62 -1.66 -13.05 -0.80
C PRO A 62 -2.72 -12.05 -1.32
N LYS A 63 -3.33 -11.25 -0.43
CA LYS A 63 -4.29 -10.21 -0.81
C LYS A 63 -3.64 -9.07 -1.59
N ALA A 64 -2.42 -8.68 -1.20
CA ALA A 64 -1.60 -7.68 -1.89
C ALA A 64 -1.19 -8.19 -3.28
N THR A 65 -0.59 -9.39 -3.34
CA THR A 65 -0.18 -10.03 -4.60
C THR A 65 -1.34 -10.16 -5.58
N ARG A 66 -2.48 -10.68 -5.11
CA ARG A 66 -3.71 -10.79 -5.90
C ARG A 66 -4.17 -9.45 -6.46
N SER A 67 -4.12 -8.40 -5.65
CA SER A 67 -4.56 -7.06 -6.07
C SER A 67 -3.64 -6.47 -7.14
N LEU A 68 -2.32 -6.65 -7.01
CA LEU A 68 -1.33 -6.25 -8.01
C LEU A 68 -1.52 -6.99 -9.33
N LEU A 69 -1.64 -8.32 -9.29
CA LEU A 69 -1.85 -9.14 -10.49
C LEU A 69 -3.15 -8.78 -11.21
N ARG A 70 -4.26 -8.62 -10.47
CA ARG A 70 -5.53 -8.15 -11.04
C ARG A 70 -5.38 -6.80 -11.73
N ARG A 71 -4.68 -5.83 -11.11
CA ARG A 71 -4.50 -4.50 -11.71
C ARG A 71 -3.59 -4.57 -12.94
N PHE A 72 -2.55 -5.39 -12.90
CA PHE A 72 -1.68 -5.63 -14.04
C PHE A 72 -2.45 -6.21 -15.22
N GLU A 73 -3.30 -7.21 -14.99
CA GLU A 73 -4.17 -7.80 -16.01
C GLU A 73 -5.16 -6.78 -16.58
N GLN A 74 -5.80 -5.97 -15.73
CA GLN A 74 -6.69 -4.90 -16.18
C GLN A 74 -6.01 -3.86 -17.08
N VAL A 75 -4.74 -3.59 -16.81
CA VAL A 75 -3.94 -2.57 -17.52
C VAL A 75 -3.32 -3.14 -18.80
N THR A 76 -2.89 -4.40 -18.80
CA THR A 76 -2.12 -4.99 -19.90
C THR A 76 -2.92 -5.97 -20.76
N GLY A 77 -4.04 -6.50 -20.25
CA GLY A 77 -4.79 -7.59 -20.85
C GLY A 77 -4.13 -8.97 -20.71
N VAL A 78 -2.98 -9.08 -20.05
CA VAL A 78 -2.27 -10.35 -19.83
C VAL A 78 -2.92 -11.11 -18.69
N ASP A 79 -3.42 -12.32 -18.96
CA ASP A 79 -3.95 -13.21 -17.93
C ASP A 79 -2.85 -13.56 -16.92
N THR A 80 -3.12 -13.22 -15.66
CA THR A 80 -2.20 -13.44 -14.54
C THR A 80 -2.59 -14.63 -13.66
N GLY A 81 -3.78 -15.21 -13.88
CA GLY A 81 -4.32 -16.23 -12.99
C GLY A 81 -4.62 -15.73 -11.57
N TYR A 82 -4.80 -14.42 -11.35
CA TYR A 82 -4.98 -13.84 -10.00
C TYR A 82 -6.16 -14.44 -9.22
N VAL A 83 -7.17 -14.97 -9.93
CA VAL A 83 -8.35 -15.64 -9.34
C VAL A 83 -7.94 -16.86 -8.51
N GLY A 84 -6.83 -17.53 -8.85
CA GLY A 84 -6.29 -18.65 -8.07
C GLY A 84 -5.92 -18.26 -6.62
N LEU A 85 -5.69 -16.97 -6.36
CA LEU A 85 -5.37 -16.45 -5.03
C LEU A 85 -6.61 -16.02 -4.23
N ASP A 86 -7.83 -16.15 -4.77
CA ASP A 86 -9.07 -15.70 -4.10
C ASP A 86 -9.24 -16.31 -2.71
N ARG A 87 -9.02 -17.62 -2.60
CA ARG A 87 -9.14 -18.34 -1.34
C ARG A 87 -8.07 -17.91 -0.34
N GLU A 88 -6.80 -17.89 -0.75
CA GLU A 88 -5.69 -17.50 0.12
C GLU A 88 -5.84 -16.05 0.61
N ALA A 89 -6.24 -15.14 -0.27
CA ALA A 89 -6.51 -13.75 0.08
C ALA A 89 -7.66 -13.62 1.09
N ALA A 90 -8.72 -14.41 0.94
CA ALA A 90 -9.85 -14.42 1.85
C ALA A 90 -9.48 -15.03 3.21
N ASP A 91 -8.72 -16.13 3.22
CA ASP A 91 -8.27 -16.82 4.44
C ASP A 91 -7.35 -15.90 5.24
N TRP A 92 -6.38 -15.27 4.58
CA TRP A 92 -5.48 -14.29 5.16
C TRP A 92 -6.23 -13.08 5.73
N GLN A 93 -7.23 -12.54 5.01
CA GLN A 93 -8.03 -11.42 5.52
C GLN A 93 -8.73 -11.77 6.82
N ARG A 94 -9.30 -12.98 6.94
CA ARG A 94 -9.97 -13.42 8.16
C ARG A 94 -8.99 -13.53 9.33
N GLN A 95 -7.78 -14.04 9.09
CA GLN A 95 -6.73 -14.12 10.12
C GLN A 95 -6.32 -12.74 10.62
N VAL A 96 -6.08 -11.78 9.71
CA VAL A 96 -5.73 -10.40 10.08
C VAL A 96 -6.87 -9.74 10.85
N THR A 97 -8.11 -9.85 10.38
CA THR A 97 -9.28 -9.30 11.09
C THR A 97 -9.44 -9.91 12.48
N ALA A 98 -9.21 -11.22 12.64
CA ALA A 98 -9.27 -11.88 13.95
C ALA A 98 -8.14 -11.41 14.88
N ALA A 99 -6.93 -11.23 14.36
CA ALA A 99 -5.79 -10.71 15.13
C ALA A 99 -6.05 -9.27 15.62
N VAL A 100 -6.53 -8.40 14.74
CA VAL A 100 -6.91 -7.01 15.08
C VAL A 100 -8.03 -7.00 16.12
N ALA A 101 -9.06 -7.83 15.98
CA ALA A 101 -10.16 -7.89 16.94
C ALA A 101 -9.75 -8.44 18.32
N GLY A 102 -8.67 -9.21 18.39
CA GLY A 102 -8.11 -9.72 19.65
C GLY A 102 -7.31 -8.69 20.44
N ASP A 103 -7.01 -7.54 19.85
CA ASP A 103 -6.22 -6.46 20.44
C ASP A 103 -7.05 -5.15 20.41
N PRO A 104 -7.65 -4.74 21.55
CA PRO A 104 -8.47 -3.54 21.64
C PRO A 104 -7.74 -2.25 21.22
N GLU A 105 -6.43 -2.15 21.44
CA GLU A 105 -5.65 -0.96 21.09
C GLU A 105 -5.44 -0.88 19.57
N ILE A 106 -5.09 -2.00 18.93
CA ILE A 106 -4.99 -2.08 17.47
C ILE A 106 -6.37 -1.85 16.83
N ALA A 107 -7.45 -2.38 17.41
CA ALA A 107 -8.81 -2.18 16.90
C ALA A 107 -9.23 -0.69 16.91
N GLU A 108 -8.97 0.04 18.00
CA GLU A 108 -9.23 1.48 18.05
C GLU A 108 -8.36 2.27 17.07
N TYR A 109 -7.09 1.86 16.91
CA TYR A 109 -6.20 2.48 15.95
C TYR A 109 -6.66 2.29 14.50
N VAL A 110 -7.01 1.05 14.11
CA VAL A 110 -7.55 0.74 12.77
C VAL A 110 -8.79 1.58 12.48
N LYS A 111 -9.70 1.72 13.45
CA LYS A 111 -10.91 2.53 13.31
C LYS A 111 -10.63 4.00 13.04
N ARG A 112 -9.58 4.58 13.65
CA ARG A 112 -9.14 5.95 13.34
C ARG A 112 -8.60 6.06 11.92
N LEU A 113 -7.79 5.10 11.47
CA LEU A 113 -7.21 5.12 10.13
C LEU A 113 -8.29 5.00 9.04
N GLU A 114 -9.28 4.13 9.25
CA GLU A 114 -10.42 3.98 8.34
C GLU A 114 -11.25 5.29 8.28
N ALA A 115 -11.50 5.92 9.44
CA ALA A 115 -12.22 7.20 9.50
C ALA A 115 -11.47 8.35 8.80
N GLN A 116 -10.13 8.37 8.85
CA GLN A 116 -9.30 9.33 8.11
C GLN A 116 -9.32 9.04 6.61
N ALA A 117 -9.18 7.78 6.20
CA ALA A 117 -9.21 7.36 4.81
C ALA A 117 -10.57 7.64 4.11
N ASP A 118 -11.68 7.51 4.83
CA ASP A 118 -13.02 7.85 4.32
C ASP A 118 -13.23 9.37 4.16
N GLN A 119 -12.47 10.20 4.90
CA GLN A 119 -12.55 11.67 4.83
C GLN A 119 -11.62 12.27 3.78
N SER A 120 -10.57 11.55 3.37
CA SER A 120 -9.63 11.95 2.34
C SER A 120 -9.72 10.99 1.14
N GLU A 121 -10.32 11.41 0.03
CA GLU A 121 -10.13 10.73 -1.27
C GLU A 121 -8.66 10.73 -1.73
N GLU A 122 -7.81 11.52 -1.07
CA GLU A 122 -6.36 11.47 -1.20
C GLU A 122 -5.75 10.42 -0.26
N VAL A 123 -4.95 9.53 -0.86
CA VAL A 123 -4.10 8.57 -0.18
C VAL A 123 -3.16 9.34 0.75
N VAL A 124 -3.49 9.40 2.05
CA VAL A 124 -2.57 9.90 3.08
C VAL A 124 -1.26 9.13 2.90
N SER A 125 -0.15 9.85 2.67
CA SER A 125 1.13 9.22 2.43
C SER A 125 1.47 8.29 3.59
N GLY A 126 1.74 7.02 3.30
CA GLY A 126 2.03 6.00 4.32
C GLY A 126 3.15 6.41 5.26
N ASP A 127 4.05 7.28 4.81
CA ASP A 127 5.16 7.83 5.59
C ASP A 127 4.69 8.78 6.72
N VAL A 128 3.62 9.54 6.49
CA VAL A 128 3.01 10.41 7.52
C VAL A 128 2.36 9.55 8.60
N LEU A 129 1.66 8.50 8.18
CA LEU A 129 1.03 7.53 9.08
C LEU A 129 2.06 6.75 9.90
N ALA A 130 3.20 6.39 9.30
CA ALA A 130 4.31 5.71 9.99
C ALA A 130 4.94 6.61 11.06
N ALA A 131 5.16 7.88 10.74
CA ALA A 131 5.73 8.86 11.67
C ALA A 131 4.81 9.11 12.87
N GLU A 132 3.49 9.17 12.66
CA GLU A 132 2.51 9.27 13.75
C GLU A 132 2.50 8.01 14.63
N PHE A 133 2.65 6.83 14.03
CA PHE A 133 2.71 5.57 14.76
C PHE A 133 3.97 5.46 15.63
N GLU A 134 5.14 5.78 15.09
CA GLU A 134 6.40 5.83 15.87
C GLU A 134 6.35 6.86 17.00
N ALA A 135 5.63 7.98 16.80
CA ALA A 135 5.42 8.98 17.86
C ALA A 135 4.49 8.46 18.96
N PHE A 136 3.43 7.74 18.61
CA PHE A 136 2.49 7.12 19.55
C PHE A 136 3.17 6.05 20.43
N LEU A 137 3.95 5.15 19.82
CA LEU A 137 4.68 4.10 20.57
C LEU A 137 5.70 4.70 21.55
N ARG A 138 6.45 5.72 21.13
CA ARG A 138 7.40 6.44 21.99
C ARG A 138 6.73 7.08 23.20
N GLU A 139 5.52 7.60 23.02
CA GLU A 139 4.75 8.21 24.10
C GLU A 139 4.18 7.15 25.06
N GLN A 140 3.88 5.95 24.58
CA GLN A 140 3.42 4.84 25.41
C GLN A 140 4.57 4.25 26.26
N ASP A 141 5.75 4.05 25.68
CA ASP A 141 6.96 3.64 26.41
C ASP A 141 7.30 4.64 27.54
N ARG A 142 7.18 5.94 27.26
CA ARG A 142 7.43 7.00 28.23
C ARG A 142 6.46 6.99 29.41
N ARG A 143 5.19 6.59 29.19
CA ARG A 143 4.18 6.47 30.26
C ARG A 143 4.33 5.18 31.08
N SER A 144 4.85 4.13 30.46
CA SER A 144 5.22 2.88 31.14
C SER A 144 6.36 3.12 32.13
N ASP A 145 7.40 3.87 31.74
CA ASP A 145 8.54 4.23 32.58
C ASP A 145 8.18 5.20 33.73
N GLU A 146 7.23 6.12 33.52
CA GLU A 146 6.73 7.04 34.57
C GLU A 146 5.83 6.36 35.61
N SER A 147 5.32 5.16 35.32
CA SER A 147 4.44 4.39 36.23
C SER A 147 5.20 3.42 37.14
N GLU A 148 6.50 3.20 36.91
CA GLU A 148 7.40 2.36 37.72
C GLU A 148 8.36 3.16 38.63
N SER A 149 8.23 4.49 38.71
CA SER A 149 8.96 5.38 39.63
C SER A 149 8.07 5.97 40.72
#